data_AF-A0A1U7TMC0-F1
#
_entry.id   AF-A0A1U7TMC0-F1
#
_cell.length_a   1.000
_cell.length_b   1.000
_cell.length_c   1.000
_cell.angle_alpha   90.00
_cell.angle_beta   90.00
_cell.angle_gamma   90.00
#
_symmetry.space_group_name_H-M   'P 1'
#
loop_
_entity.id
_entity.type
_entity.pdbx_description
1 polymer ?
#
loop_
_entity_poly.entity_id
_entity_poly.type
_entity_poly.pdbx_seq_one_letter_code
_entity_poly.pdbx_strand_id
1 'polypeptide(L)'
;MPCVRRLLGLLAALAACGAIALLGYCVYLDRKRRGDPAFKRRLRDKRRAEQPQGEGRPAQSWNPAKNEKLQELFLQEVQMGELWLSRGEHTMGVQHLSNALLVCGQPRELLKVFQNTLPPQVFEMLLHKIPLICQQFEADMNEQEYLEDDPD
;
A
#
# COMPACT_ATOMS: atom_id res chain seq x y z
N MET A 1 12.20 47.44 54.60
CA MET A 1 13.31 46.48 54.78
C MET A 1 13.88 46.04 53.42
N PRO A 2 14.87 46.77 52.87
CA PRO A 2 15.44 46.49 51.55
C PRO A 2 16.26 45.20 51.49
N CYS A 3 16.83 44.75 52.62
CA CYS A 3 17.68 43.56 52.68
C CYS A 3 16.94 42.26 52.32
N VAL A 4 15.69 42.12 52.76
CA VAL A 4 14.88 40.91 52.51
C VAL A 4 14.50 40.78 51.03
N ARG A 5 14.23 41.90 50.35
CA ARG A 5 13.91 41.92 48.91
C ARG A 5 15.13 41.57 48.05
N ARG A 6 16.32 42.03 48.44
CA ARG A 6 17.58 41.67 47.76
C ARG A 6 17.93 40.19 47.96
N LEU A 7 17.70 39.66 49.17
CA LEU A 7 17.90 38.23 49.45
C LEU A 7 16.94 37.34 48.66
N LEU A 8 15.66 37.71 48.58
CA LEU A 8 14.67 36.97 47.78
C LEU A 8 15.00 37.01 46.28
N GLY A 9 15.47 38.15 45.77
CA GLY A 9 15.91 38.29 44.38
C GLY A 9 17.10 37.39 44.03
N LEU A 10 18.07 37.24 44.94
CA LEU A 10 19.22 36.34 44.76
C LEU A 10 18.81 34.87 44.75
N LEU A 11 17.90 34.45 45.63
CA LEU A 11 17.38 33.09 45.67
C LEU A 11 16.58 32.75 44.39
N ALA A 12 15.77 33.69 43.90
CA ALA A 12 15.04 33.52 42.64
C ALA A 12 15.98 33.41 41.44
N ALA A 13 17.06 34.19 41.41
CA ALA A 13 18.07 34.12 40.35
C ALA A 13 18.80 32.76 40.34
N LEU A 14 19.19 32.24 41.51
CA LEU A 14 19.82 30.93 41.63
C LEU A 14 18.89 29.78 41.17
N ALA A 15 17.61 29.83 41.55
CA ALA A 15 16.61 28.85 41.11
C ALA A 15 16.40 28.88 39.58
N ALA A 16 16.34 30.08 38.99
CA ALA A 16 16.21 30.25 37.54
C ALA A 16 17.42 29.70 36.79
N CYS A 17 18.64 29.95 37.27
CA CYS A 17 19.86 29.39 36.69
C CYS A 17 19.86 27.84 36.73
N GLY A 18 19.43 27.25 37.85
CA GLY A 18 19.31 25.80 37.98
C GLY A 18 18.32 25.19 36.98
N ALA A 19 17.15 25.82 36.80
CA ALA A 19 16.13 25.36 35.87
C ALA A 19 16.61 25.42 34.40
N ILE A 20 17.33 26.49 34.01
CA ILE A 20 17.88 26.65 32.66
C ILE A 20 18.94 25.58 32.38
N ALA A 21 19.83 25.30 33.34
CA ALA A 21 20.84 24.25 33.20
C ALA A 21 20.21 22.86 33.06
N LEU A 22 19.17 22.55 33.84
CA LEU A 22 18.42 21.31 33.75
C LEU A 22 17.72 21.15 32.41
N LEU A 23 17.02 22.18 31.93
CA LEU A 23 16.35 22.16 30.63
C LEU A 23 17.36 22.01 29.47
N GLY A 24 18.48 22.74 29.52
CA GLY A 24 19.56 22.59 28.56
C GLY A 24 20.14 21.16 28.53
N TYR A 25 20.32 20.55 29.70
CA TYR A 25 20.77 19.16 29.81
C TYR A 25 19.73 18.16 29.28
N CYS A 26 18.45 18.37 29.56
CA CYS A 26 17.35 17.56 29.02
C CYS A 26 17.30 17.60 27.49
N VAL A 27 17.45 18.78 26.88
CA VAL A 27 17.51 18.94 25.41
C VAL A 27 18.75 18.26 24.83
N TYR A 28 19.92 18.39 25.48
CA TYR A 28 21.14 17.72 25.04
C TYR A 28 20.99 16.19 25.05
N LEU A 29 20.41 15.63 26.12
CA LEU A 29 20.16 14.19 26.22
C LEU A 29 19.11 13.70 25.22
N ASP A 30 18.02 14.44 24.99
CA ASP A 30 17.02 14.07 23.99
C ASP A 30 17.63 14.09 22.57
N ARG A 31 18.48 15.08 22.28
CA ARG A 31 19.21 15.16 21.01
C ARG A 31 20.20 14.01 20.84
N LYS A 32 20.92 13.62 21.91
CA LYS A 32 21.82 12.47 21.92
C LYS A 32 21.07 11.14 21.76
N ARG A 33 19.87 11.00 22.32
CA ARG A 33 19.01 9.81 22.19
C ARG A 33 18.37 9.68 20.81
N ARG A 34 17.90 10.76 20.20
CA ARG A 34 17.25 10.74 18.86
C ARG A 34 18.24 10.59 17.69
N GLY A 35 19.54 10.65 17.98
CA GLY A 35 20.62 10.57 17.00
C GLY A 35 21.04 9.15 16.61
N ASP A 36 20.52 8.09 17.23
CA ASP A 36 21.03 6.73 17.03
C ASP A 36 20.88 6.28 15.54
N PRO A 37 21.98 6.19 14.77
CA PRO A 37 21.92 5.81 13.37
C PRO A 37 21.53 4.33 13.21
N ALA A 38 21.69 3.51 14.26
CA ALA A 38 21.34 2.10 14.22
C ALA A 38 19.81 1.90 14.15
N PHE A 39 19.02 2.75 14.81
CA PHE A 39 17.55 2.66 14.75
C PHE A 39 17.02 2.94 13.34
N LYS A 40 17.54 3.99 12.69
CA LYS A 40 17.18 4.32 11.30
C LYS A 40 17.65 3.27 10.30
N ARG A 41 18.81 2.65 10.53
CA ARG A 41 19.32 1.53 9.72
C ARG A 41 18.42 0.30 9.89
N ARG A 42 18.08 -0.10 11.11
CA ARG A 42 17.14 -1.21 11.38
C ARG A 42 15.77 -1.00 10.73
N LEU A 43 15.24 0.23 10.72
CA LEU A 43 14.00 0.58 10.00
C LEU A 43 14.15 0.55 8.47
N ARG A 44 15.35 0.81 7.95
CA ARG A 44 15.64 0.72 6.52
C ARG A 44 15.84 -0.74 6.11
N ASP A 45 16.51 -1.53 6.93
CA ASP A 45 16.75 -2.96 6.73
C ASP A 45 15.45 -3.75 6.85
N LYS A 46 14.57 -3.42 7.81
CA LYS A 46 13.21 -3.99 7.86
C LYS A 46 12.42 -3.70 6.58
N ARG A 47 12.40 -2.45 6.10
CA ARG A 47 11.73 -2.10 4.84
C ARG A 47 12.36 -2.75 3.61
N ARG A 48 13.68 -2.98 3.60
CA ARG A 48 14.37 -3.71 2.53
C ARG A 48 14.19 -5.23 2.62
N ALA A 49 13.93 -5.78 3.80
CA ALA A 49 13.58 -7.19 3.99
C ALA A 49 12.09 -7.45 3.67
N GLU A 50 11.23 -6.45 3.86
CA GLU A 50 9.80 -6.51 3.51
C GLU A 50 9.52 -6.15 2.04
N GLN A 51 10.44 -5.46 1.36
CA GLN A 51 10.44 -5.37 -0.10
C GLN A 51 11.17 -6.59 -0.65
N PRO A 52 10.48 -7.55 -1.31
CA PRO A 52 11.18 -8.59 -2.02
C PRO A 52 11.91 -7.92 -3.19
N GLN A 53 13.24 -7.90 -3.12
CA GLN A 53 14.04 -7.70 -4.34
C GLN A 53 13.65 -8.82 -5.30
N GLY A 54 13.27 -8.42 -6.50
CA GLY A 54 12.65 -9.30 -7.48
C GLY A 54 13.49 -10.53 -7.75
N GLU A 55 12.89 -11.71 -7.55
CA GLU A 55 13.11 -12.89 -8.37
C GLU A 55 12.00 -13.89 -8.05
N GLY A 56 11.18 -14.24 -9.05
CA GLY A 56 10.16 -15.30 -8.98
C GLY A 56 8.91 -14.98 -8.18
N ARG A 57 7.73 -15.24 -8.76
CA ARG A 57 6.46 -15.37 -8.02
C ARG A 57 6.64 -16.34 -6.85
N PRO A 58 6.36 -15.94 -5.61
CA PRO A 58 5.35 -16.63 -4.85
C PRO A 58 4.04 -15.96 -5.22
N ALA A 59 2.97 -16.73 -5.44
CA ALA A 59 1.64 -16.19 -5.25
C ALA A 59 1.63 -15.54 -3.87
N GLN A 60 1.78 -14.21 -3.83
CA GLN A 60 1.69 -13.41 -2.63
C GLN A 60 0.28 -13.71 -2.16
N SER A 61 0.18 -14.56 -1.14
CA SER A 61 -1.09 -15.09 -0.68
C SER A 61 -1.97 -13.89 -0.36
N TRP A 62 -2.86 -13.56 -1.30
CA TRP A 62 -3.92 -12.62 -1.10
C TRP A 62 -4.71 -13.20 0.05
N ASN A 63 -4.38 -12.72 1.25
CA ASN A 63 -5.06 -13.08 2.46
C ASN A 63 -6.16 -12.02 2.60
N PRO A 64 -7.41 -12.32 2.21
CA PRO A 64 -8.52 -11.39 2.37
C PRO A 64 -8.58 -10.83 3.81
N ALA A 65 -8.21 -11.65 4.79
CA ALA A 65 -8.14 -11.29 6.21
C ALA A 65 -7.10 -10.20 6.57
N LYS A 66 -6.07 -9.93 5.75
CA LYS A 66 -5.05 -8.91 6.05
C LYS A 66 -5.40 -7.52 5.52
N ASN A 67 -6.28 -7.44 4.53
CA ASN A 67 -6.60 -6.20 3.81
C ASN A 67 -8.12 -6.03 3.65
N GLU A 68 -8.85 -6.06 4.75
CA GLU A 68 -10.32 -5.93 4.80
C GLU A 68 -10.84 -4.75 3.96
N LYS A 69 -10.16 -3.60 4.03
CA LYS A 69 -10.48 -2.40 3.23
C LYS A 69 -10.30 -2.59 1.72
N LEU A 70 -9.27 -3.32 1.29
CA LEU A 70 -9.07 -3.59 -0.15
C LEU A 70 -10.08 -4.61 -0.66
N GLN A 71 -10.48 -5.56 0.19
CA GLN A 71 -11.56 -6.49 -0.14
C GLN A 71 -12.90 -5.78 -0.26
N GLU A 72 -13.19 -4.84 0.64
CA GLU A 72 -14.39 -4.00 0.57
C GLU A 72 -14.39 -3.15 -0.72
N LEU A 73 -13.27 -2.50 -1.05
CA LEU A 73 -13.12 -1.77 -2.30
C LEU A 73 -13.29 -2.67 -3.53
N PHE A 74 -12.70 -3.87 -3.51
CA PHE A 74 -12.87 -4.84 -4.59
C PHE A 74 -14.35 -5.18 -4.80
N LEU A 75 -15.06 -5.58 -3.73
CA LEU A 75 -16.47 -5.92 -3.79
C LEU A 75 -17.32 -4.73 -4.26
N GLN A 76 -17.03 -3.54 -3.74
CA GLN A 76 -17.73 -2.31 -4.11
C GLN A 76 -17.56 -1.99 -5.60
N GLU A 77 -16.34 -2.05 -6.13
CA GLU A 77 -16.06 -1.78 -7.54
C GLU A 77 -16.73 -2.83 -8.45
N VAL A 78 -16.72 -4.12 -8.08
CA VAL A 78 -17.43 -5.16 -8.85
C VAL A 78 -18.94 -4.89 -8.87
N GLN A 79 -19.55 -4.61 -7.71
CA GLN A 79 -20.98 -4.32 -7.61
C GLN A 79 -21.38 -3.07 -8.41
N MET A 80 -20.57 -2.01 -8.34
CA MET A 80 -20.81 -0.80 -9.12
C MET A 80 -20.67 -1.09 -10.62
N GLY A 81 -19.67 -1.89 -11.01
CA GLY A 81 -19.49 -2.37 -12.38
C GLY A 81 -20.75 -3.06 -12.91
N GLU A 82 -21.25 -4.06 -12.19
CA GLU A 82 -22.48 -4.78 -12.54
C GLU A 82 -23.71 -3.88 -12.60
N LEU A 83 -23.86 -2.95 -11.66
CA LEU A 83 -24.95 -1.99 -11.66
C LEU A 83 -24.95 -1.13 -12.93
N TRP A 84 -23.79 -0.59 -13.34
CA TRP A 84 -23.70 0.20 -14.57
C TRP A 84 -23.95 -0.65 -15.81
N LEU A 85 -23.47 -1.89 -15.83
CA LEU A 85 -23.75 -2.82 -16.93
C LEU A 85 -25.24 -3.13 -17.06
N SER A 86 -25.95 -3.36 -15.95
CA SER A 86 -27.42 -3.58 -15.95
C SER A 86 -28.22 -2.37 -16.47
N ARG A 87 -27.64 -1.17 -16.39
CA ARG A 87 -28.23 0.08 -16.91
C ARG A 87 -27.89 0.33 -18.39
N GLY A 88 -27.05 -0.50 -19.00
CA GLY A 88 -26.54 -0.31 -20.36
C GLY A 88 -25.35 0.66 -20.47
N GLU A 89 -24.83 1.15 -19.35
CA GLU A 89 -23.71 2.09 -19.30
C GLU A 89 -22.38 1.33 -19.27
N HIS A 90 -21.99 0.78 -20.42
CA HIS A 90 -20.85 -0.13 -20.51
C HIS A 90 -19.50 0.54 -20.19
N THR A 91 -19.32 1.81 -20.56
CA THR A 91 -18.06 2.55 -20.34
C THR A 91 -17.74 2.71 -18.85
N MET A 92 -18.77 3.02 -18.05
CA MET A 92 -18.68 3.15 -16.60
C MET A 92 -18.56 1.78 -15.91
N GLY A 93 -19.33 0.78 -16.37
CA GLY A 93 -19.21 -0.59 -15.89
C GLY A 93 -17.78 -1.12 -16.01
N VAL A 94 -17.19 -0.98 -17.20
CA VAL A 94 -15.80 -1.36 -17.48
C VAL A 94 -14.80 -0.57 -16.63
N GLN A 95 -15.06 0.72 -16.35
CA GLN A 95 -14.18 1.52 -15.49
C GLN A 95 -14.08 0.94 -14.08
N HIS A 96 -15.22 0.58 -13.49
CA HIS A 96 -15.26 -0.02 -12.16
C HIS A 96 -14.65 -1.42 -12.14
N LEU A 97 -14.92 -2.25 -13.15
CA LEU A 97 -14.28 -3.57 -13.28
C LEU A 97 -12.75 -3.47 -13.47
N SER A 98 -12.28 -2.43 -14.18
CA SER A 98 -10.86 -2.14 -14.31
C SER A 98 -10.24 -1.76 -12.97
N ASN A 99 -10.92 -0.97 -12.14
CA ASN A 99 -10.44 -0.64 -10.80
C ASN A 99 -10.39 -1.88 -9.90
N ALA A 100 -11.39 -2.76 -10.00
CA ALA A 100 -11.42 -4.03 -9.27
C ALA A 100 -10.21 -4.92 -9.62
N LEU A 101 -9.81 -4.95 -10.90
CA LEU A 101 -8.61 -5.67 -11.36
C LEU A 101 -7.30 -5.09 -10.80
N LEU A 102 -7.23 -3.76 -10.56
CA LEU A 102 -6.03 -3.12 -9.99
C LEU A 102 -5.84 -3.46 -8.50
N VAL A 103 -6.92 -3.70 -7.76
CA VAL A 103 -6.88 -3.99 -6.33
C VAL A 103 -6.82 -5.48 -6.02
N CYS A 104 -7.11 -6.35 -6.99
CA CYS A 104 -7.12 -7.78 -6.79
C CYS A 104 -5.70 -8.37 -6.73
N GLY A 105 -5.50 -9.38 -5.90
CA GLY A 105 -4.21 -10.09 -5.81
C GLY A 105 -3.93 -11.05 -6.97
N GLN A 106 -4.96 -11.43 -7.73
CA GLN A 106 -4.88 -12.41 -8.81
C GLN A 106 -5.73 -11.96 -10.01
N PRO A 107 -5.26 -10.99 -10.82
CA PRO A 107 -6.03 -10.45 -11.94
C PRO A 107 -6.32 -11.49 -13.03
N ARG A 108 -5.50 -12.53 -13.15
CA ARG A 108 -5.69 -13.59 -14.16
C ARG A 108 -6.89 -14.47 -13.88
N GLU A 109 -7.06 -14.89 -12.64
CA GLU A 109 -8.20 -15.73 -12.25
C GLU A 109 -9.50 -14.93 -12.38
N LEU A 110 -9.47 -13.66 -11.97
CA LEU A 110 -10.61 -12.76 -12.13
C LEU A 110 -10.95 -12.48 -13.60
N LEU A 111 -9.94 -12.30 -14.47
CA LEU A 111 -10.16 -12.15 -15.91
C LEU A 111 -10.82 -13.39 -16.53
N LYS A 112 -10.45 -14.60 -16.10
CA LYS A 112 -11.13 -15.84 -16.54
C LYS A 112 -12.60 -15.86 -16.10
N VAL A 113 -12.90 -15.39 -14.90
CA VAL A 113 -14.30 -15.25 -14.45
C VAL A 113 -15.05 -14.24 -15.32
N PHE A 114 -14.46 -13.06 -15.55
CA PHE A 114 -15.06 -12.01 -16.37
C PHE A 114 -15.28 -12.44 -17.83
N GLN A 115 -14.39 -13.26 -18.40
CA GLN A 115 -14.58 -13.82 -19.74
C GLN A 115 -15.85 -14.68 -19.83
N ASN A 116 -16.20 -15.39 -18.75
CA ASN A 116 -17.37 -16.27 -18.70
C ASN A 116 -18.66 -15.54 -18.29
N THR A 117 -18.56 -14.42 -17.59
CA THR A 117 -19.73 -13.70 -17.05
C THR A 117 -20.13 -12.46 -17.84
N LEU A 118 -19.19 -11.85 -18.59
CA LEU A 118 -19.43 -10.63 -19.34
C LEU A 118 -19.72 -10.92 -20.81
N PRO A 119 -20.59 -10.13 -21.46
CA PRO A 119 -20.74 -10.17 -22.92
C PRO A 119 -19.40 -9.86 -23.62
N PRO A 120 -19.13 -10.48 -24.79
CA PRO A 120 -17.86 -10.30 -25.51
C PRO A 120 -17.48 -8.83 -25.75
N GLN A 121 -18.47 -8.00 -26.10
CA GLN A 121 -18.28 -6.57 -26.35
C GLN A 121 -17.77 -5.81 -25.12
N VAL A 122 -18.29 -6.14 -23.93
CA VAL A 122 -17.88 -5.50 -22.66
C VAL A 122 -16.49 -5.97 -22.25
N PHE A 123 -16.22 -7.25 -22.45
CA PHE A 123 -14.91 -7.83 -22.16
C PHE A 123 -13.81 -7.23 -23.05
N GLU A 124 -14.04 -7.06 -24.35
CA GLU A 124 -13.07 -6.39 -25.23
C GLU A 124 -12.77 -4.94 -24.81
N MET A 125 -13.79 -4.19 -24.41
CA MET A 125 -13.61 -2.83 -23.88
C MET A 125 -12.76 -2.83 -22.60
N LEU A 126 -12.89 -3.85 -21.76
CA LEU A 126 -12.07 -4.03 -20.57
C LEU A 126 -10.61 -4.31 -20.93
N LEU A 127 -10.36 -5.20 -21.90
CA LEU A 127 -9.01 -5.51 -22.35
C LEU A 127 -8.30 -4.27 -22.90
N HIS A 128 -9.00 -3.44 -23.68
CA HIS A 128 -8.44 -2.22 -24.25
C HIS A 128 -8.03 -1.18 -23.19
N LYS A 129 -8.71 -1.16 -22.03
CA LYS A 129 -8.40 -0.23 -20.93
C LYS A 129 -7.23 -0.67 -20.05
N ILE A 130 -6.86 -1.95 -20.07
CA ILE A 130 -5.89 -2.52 -19.14
C ILE A 130 -4.74 -3.23 -19.88
N PRO A 131 -4.02 -2.53 -20.77
CA PRO A 131 -3.04 -3.15 -21.66
C PRO A 131 -1.92 -3.89 -20.91
N LEU A 132 -1.50 -3.40 -19.74
CA LEU A 132 -0.44 -4.02 -18.94
C LEU A 132 -0.84 -5.37 -18.34
N ILE A 133 -2.11 -5.55 -17.96
CA ILE A 133 -2.58 -6.83 -17.41
C ILE A 133 -2.86 -7.81 -18.56
N CYS A 134 -3.34 -7.32 -19.71
CA CYS A 134 -3.60 -8.14 -20.89
C CYS A 134 -2.32 -8.73 -21.48
N GLN A 135 -1.26 -7.94 -21.65
CA GLN A 135 0.04 -8.45 -22.11
C GLN A 135 0.55 -9.60 -21.23
N GLN A 136 0.38 -9.45 -19.91
CA GLN A 136 0.78 -10.45 -18.93
C GLN A 136 -0.14 -11.68 -18.94
N PHE A 137 -1.38 -11.59 -19.43
CA PHE A 137 -2.34 -12.68 -19.56
C PHE A 137 -2.17 -13.43 -20.89
N GLU A 138 -2.02 -12.70 -21.99
CA GLU A 138 -1.74 -13.21 -23.33
C GLU A 138 -0.42 -13.98 -23.36
N ALA A 139 0.61 -13.48 -22.66
CA ALA A 139 1.90 -14.17 -22.57
C ALA A 139 1.77 -15.59 -21.99
N ASP A 140 1.01 -15.83 -20.91
CA ASP A 140 0.91 -17.21 -20.39
C ASP A 140 -0.09 -18.06 -21.15
N MET A 141 -1.14 -17.45 -21.74
CA MET A 141 -2.01 -18.17 -22.66
C MET A 141 -1.17 -18.76 -23.81
N ASN A 142 -0.28 -17.95 -24.37
CA ASN A 142 0.64 -18.37 -25.41
C ASN A 142 1.64 -19.43 -24.88
N GLU A 143 2.20 -19.27 -23.67
CA GLU A 143 3.07 -20.28 -23.06
C GLU A 143 2.37 -21.61 -22.78
N GLN A 144 1.07 -21.63 -22.48
CA GLN A 144 0.31 -22.86 -22.28
C GLN A 144 0.00 -23.59 -23.60
N GLU A 145 -0.19 -22.85 -24.69
CA GLU A 145 -0.46 -23.41 -26.03
C GLU A 145 0.78 -24.13 -26.62
N TYR A 146 2.00 -23.74 -26.24
CA TYR A 146 3.24 -24.41 -26.68
C TYR A 146 3.57 -25.73 -25.97
N LEU A 147 2.92 -26.04 -24.84
CA LEU A 147 3.20 -27.27 -24.07
C LEU A 147 2.33 -28.47 -24.47
N GLU A 148 1.32 -28.26 -25.32
CA GLU A 148 0.39 -29.31 -25.76
C GLU A 148 0.74 -29.91 -27.13
N ASP A 149 1.85 -29.52 -27.74
CA ASP A 149 2.26 -29.91 -29.11
C ASP A 149 3.58 -30.71 -29.14
N ASP A 150 3.82 -31.57 -28.14
CA ASP A 150 4.88 -32.60 -28.19
C ASP A 150 4.25 -33.93 -28.66
N PRO A 151 4.48 -34.36 -29.90
CA PRO A 151 3.97 -35.63 -30.41
C PRO A 151 4.83 -36.80 -29.91
N ASP A 152 4.28 -37.59 -28.99
CA ASP A 152 4.71 -39.00 -28.76
C ASP A 152 3.98 -39.97 -29.69
#